data_AF-A0A954L4L6-F1
#
_entry.id   AF-A0A954L4L6-F1
#
_cell.length_a   1.000
_cell.length_b   1.000
_cell.length_c   1.000
_cell.angle_alpha   90.00
_cell.angle_beta   90.00
_cell.angle_gamma   90.00
#
_symmetry.space_group_name_H-M   'P 1'
#
loop_
_entity.id
_entity.type
_entity.pdbx_description
1 polymer ?
#
loop_
_entity_poly.entity_id
_entity_poly.type
_entity_poly.pdbx_seq_one_letter_code
_entity_poly.pdbx_strand_id
1 'polypeptide(L)'
;ARLTGPAKVAASINKKGRVILQIDRRQVAVGKVPGPVSQHPADGLQVGCDLTGTVGNYAAPFAYSGRIGSVAIELDTAKLP
;
A
#
# COMPACT_ATOMS: atom_id res chain seq x y z
N ALA A 1 7.62 1.25 -15.23
CA ALA A 1 8.95 0.75 -14.85
C ALA A 1 8.85 -0.75 -14.63
N ARG A 2 9.78 -1.55 -15.19
CA ARG A 2 9.81 -3.00 -14.96
C ARG A 2 10.79 -3.29 -13.83
N LEU A 3 10.33 -3.95 -12.77
CA LEU A 3 11.22 -4.47 -11.71
C LEU A 3 11.79 -5.82 -12.18
N THR A 4 13.11 -5.98 -12.13
CA THR A 4 13.82 -7.21 -12.55
C THR A 4 14.52 -7.93 -11.39
N GLY A 5 14.37 -7.42 -10.16
CA GLY A 5 14.98 -7.96 -8.96
C GLY A 5 14.35 -7.37 -7.69
N PRO A 6 14.93 -7.64 -6.51
CA PRO A 6 14.48 -7.03 -5.26
C PRO A 6 14.48 -5.50 -5.35
N ALA A 7 13.42 -4.88 -4.84
CA ALA A 7 13.30 -3.42 -4.80
C ALA A 7 12.49 -3.01 -3.58
N LYS A 8 12.74 -1.80 -3.06
CA LYS A 8 11.90 -1.20 -2.04
C LYS A 8 10.82 -0.34 -2.70
N VAL A 9 9.58 -0.78 -2.59
CA VAL A 9 8.41 0.00 -3.01
C VAL A 9 7.85 0.73 -1.78
N ALA A 10 7.61 2.03 -1.90
CA ALA A 10 7.01 2.83 -0.84
C ALA A 10 5.89 3.70 -1.41
N ALA A 11 4.76 3.75 -0.70
CA ALA A 11 3.69 4.69 -0.97
C ALA A 11 3.50 5.57 0.25
N SER A 12 3.43 6.89 0.06
CA SER A 12 3.06 7.84 1.11
C SER A 12 1.78 8.56 0.70
N ILE A 13 0.88 8.76 1.66
CA ILE A 13 -0.36 9.52 1.48
C ILE A 13 -0.42 10.62 2.54
N ASN A 14 -0.79 11.84 2.13
CA ASN A 14 -1.00 12.94 3.07
C ASN A 14 -2.49 13.16 3.37
N LYS A 15 -2.80 14.03 4.35
CA LYS A 15 -4.18 14.38 4.75
C LYS A 15 -5.03 14.98 3.63
N LYS A 16 -4.44 15.43 2.52
CA LYS A 16 -5.14 15.94 1.33
C LYS A 16 -5.37 14.86 0.26
N GLY A 17 -5.04 13.60 0.57
CA GLY A 17 -5.19 12.46 -0.32
C GLY A 17 -4.15 12.40 -1.44
N ARG A 18 -3.11 13.24 -1.42
CA ARG A 18 -2.01 13.15 -2.40
C ARG A 18 -1.17 11.94 -2.08
N VAL A 19 -0.97 11.07 -3.07
CA VAL A 19 -0.15 9.86 -2.98
C VAL A 19 1.11 10.01 -3.81
N ILE A 20 2.26 9.60 -3.26
CA ILE A 20 3.53 9.49 -3.96
C ILE A 20 3.95 8.02 -3.93
N LEU A 21 4.25 7.45 -5.09
CA LEU A 21 4.82 6.12 -5.23
C LEU A 21 6.31 6.22 -5.54
N GLN A 22 7.12 5.48 -4.80
CA GLN A 22 8.57 5.42 -4.97
C GLN A 22 9.05 3.98 -5.16
N ILE A 23 10.06 3.83 -6.01
CA ILE A 23 10.88 2.61 -6.13
C ILE A 23 12.30 3.03 -5.78
N ASP A 24 12.90 2.38 -4.78
CA ASP A 24 14.26 2.67 -4.30
C ASP A 24 14.50 4.17 -4.05
N ARG A 25 13.55 4.80 -3.36
CA ARG A 25 13.50 6.24 -3.02
C ARG A 25 13.29 7.18 -4.22
N ARG A 26 13.28 6.70 -5.46
CA ARG A 26 12.95 7.50 -6.63
C ARG A 26 11.43 7.58 -6.81
N GLN A 27 10.88 8.80 -6.89
CA GLN A 27 9.49 9.00 -7.26
C GLN A 27 9.22 8.48 -8.68
N VAL A 28 8.24 7.58 -8.82
CA VAL A 28 7.85 6.98 -10.10
C VAL A 28 6.40 7.31 -10.50
N ALA A 29 5.56 7.70 -9.53
CA ALA A 29 4.21 8.17 -9.81
C ALA A 29 3.70 9.10 -8.70
N VAL A 30 2.73 9.95 -9.06
CA VAL A 30 1.98 10.81 -8.14
C VAL A 30 0.51 10.73 -8.52
N GLY A 31 -0.37 10.69 -7.52
CA GLY A 31 -1.81 10.66 -7.73
C GLY A 31 -2.57 11.32 -6.58
N LYS A 32 -3.90 11.28 -6.69
CA LYS A 32 -4.82 11.69 -5.62
C LYS A 32 -5.91 10.64 -5.46
N VAL A 33 -6.12 10.16 -4.23
CA VAL A 33 -7.21 9.23 -3.93
C VAL A 33 -8.52 9.99 -3.69
N PRO A 34 -9.69 9.37 -3.94
CA PRO A 34 -10.98 10.00 -3.69
C PRO A 34 -11.27 10.20 -2.19
N GLY A 35 -10.68 9.37 -1.33
CA GLY A 35 -10.85 9.48 0.12
C GLY A 35 -10.37 8.21 0.85
N PRO A 36 -10.57 8.13 2.17
CA PRO A 36 -10.33 6.93 2.96
C PRO A 36 -11.24 5.77 2.55
N VAL A 37 -10.87 4.55 2.92
CA VAL A 37 -11.80 3.41 2.86
C VAL A 37 -13.00 3.68 3.78
N SER A 38 -14.20 3.37 3.29
CA SER A 38 -15.46 3.65 4.02
C SER A 38 -15.84 2.53 4.99
N GLN A 39 -15.13 1.42 4.98
CA GLN A 39 -15.40 0.23 5.78
C GLN A 39 -14.10 -0.30 6.36
N HIS A 40 -14.19 -0.88 7.57
CA HIS A 40 -13.08 -1.60 8.16
C HIS A 40 -12.89 -2.95 7.45
N PRO A 41 -11.63 -3.38 7.20
CA PRO A 41 -11.36 -4.74 6.75
C PRO A 41 -11.95 -5.78 7.71
N ALA A 42 -12.47 -6.88 7.17
CA ALA A 42 -12.99 -7.99 7.97
C ALA A 42 -11.88 -8.76 8.70
N ASP A 43 -10.70 -8.82 8.07
CA ASP A 43 -9.50 -9.46 8.61
C ASP A 43 -8.57 -8.43 9.27
N GLY A 44 -7.68 -8.94 10.14
CA GLY A 44 -6.48 -8.20 10.53
C GLY A 44 -5.52 -7.97 9.36
N LEU A 45 -4.36 -7.37 9.62
CA LEU A 45 -3.36 -7.11 8.58
C LEU A 45 -2.84 -8.42 7.98
N GLN A 46 -3.06 -8.60 6.68
CA GLN A 46 -2.45 -9.65 5.88
C GLN A 46 -1.48 -9.03 4.87
N VAL A 47 -0.42 -9.76 4.52
CA VAL A 47 0.63 -9.30 3.61
C VAL A 47 0.78 -10.31 2.48
N GLY A 48 0.53 -9.87 1.25
CA GLY A 48 0.68 -10.69 0.05
C GLY A 48 -0.47 -11.64 -0.24
N CYS A 49 -1.57 -11.60 0.50
CA CYS A 49 -2.83 -12.30 0.20
C CYS A 49 -3.98 -11.71 1.04
N ASP A 50 -5.22 -11.98 0.63
CA ASP A 50 -6.45 -11.66 1.37
C ASP A 50 -7.31 -12.92 1.51
N LEU A 51 -7.18 -13.64 2.62
CA LEU A 51 -7.76 -14.98 2.79
C LEU A 51 -9.29 -14.98 2.92
N THR A 52 -9.90 -13.96 3.56
CA THR A 52 -11.35 -13.92 3.76
C THR A 52 -12.00 -12.64 3.25
N GLY A 53 -11.49 -11.47 3.64
CA GLY A 53 -12.06 -10.17 3.30
C GLY A 53 -11.25 -9.41 2.25
N THR A 54 -11.78 -9.28 1.04
CA THR A 54 -11.18 -8.41 0.01
C THR A 54 -11.36 -6.95 0.39
N VAL A 55 -10.30 -6.13 0.30
CA VAL A 55 -10.37 -4.67 0.56
C VAL A 55 -10.67 -3.84 -0.69
N GLY A 56 -11.04 -4.51 -1.79
CA GLY A 56 -11.40 -3.88 -3.05
C GLY A 56 -12.00 -4.88 -4.04
N ASN A 57 -12.12 -4.46 -5.30
CA ASN A 57 -12.79 -5.26 -6.35
C ASN A 57 -11.80 -6.23 -7.02
N TYR A 58 -11.49 -7.34 -6.36
CA TYR A 58 -10.68 -8.45 -6.90
C TYR A 58 -11.07 -9.78 -6.24
N ALA A 59 -10.66 -10.91 -6.84
CA ALA A 59 -10.98 -12.23 -6.32
C ALA A 59 -9.97 -12.69 -5.25
N ALA A 60 -10.45 -13.09 -4.08
CA ALA A 60 -9.65 -13.74 -3.04
C ALA A 60 -9.12 -15.12 -3.52
N PRO A 61 -7.94 -15.58 -3.06
CA PRO A 61 -7.09 -14.94 -2.05
C PRO A 61 -6.07 -13.93 -2.60
N PHE A 62 -6.04 -13.72 -3.93
CA PHE A 62 -5.10 -12.83 -4.63
C PHE A 62 -3.64 -12.93 -4.16
N ALA A 63 -3.13 -14.16 -4.05
CA ALA A 63 -1.79 -14.40 -3.52
C ALA A 63 -0.69 -13.80 -4.41
N TYR A 64 0.21 -13.03 -3.82
CA TYR A 64 1.41 -12.53 -4.46
C TYR A 64 2.38 -13.68 -4.73
N SER A 65 2.80 -13.84 -5.98
CA SER A 65 3.66 -14.94 -6.42
C SER A 65 5.16 -14.72 -6.15
N GLY A 66 5.55 -13.53 -5.70
CA GLY A 66 6.92 -13.20 -5.36
C GLY A 66 7.22 -13.36 -3.87
N ARG A 67 8.42 -12.93 -3.46
CA ARG A 67 8.83 -12.91 -2.05
C ARG A 67 8.72 -11.49 -1.49
N ILE A 68 8.04 -11.35 -0.35
CA ILE A 68 8.03 -10.12 0.45
C ILE A 68 9.05 -10.29 1.57
N GLY A 69 10.06 -9.41 1.61
CA GLY A 69 11.10 -9.45 2.65
C GLY A 69 10.64 -8.83 3.96
N SER A 70 10.03 -7.65 3.89
CA SER A 70 9.45 -6.95 5.03
C SER A 70 8.35 -5.99 4.57
N VAL A 71 7.45 -5.66 5.49
CA VAL A 71 6.46 -4.60 5.33
C VAL A 71 6.46 -3.76 6.60
N ALA A 72 6.41 -2.44 6.42
CA ALA A 72 6.27 -1.48 7.51
C ALA A 72 5.18 -0.48 7.14
N ILE A 73 4.35 -0.14 8.13
CA ILE A 73 3.40 0.97 8.05
C ILE A 73 3.87 1.99 9.07
N GLU A 74 4.21 3.17 8.58
CA GLU A 74 4.67 4.28 9.41
C GLU A 74 3.60 5.37 9.37
N LEU A 75 3.20 5.85 10.54
CA LEU A 75 2.37 7.03 10.65
C LEU A 75 3.30 8.24 10.74
N ASP A 76 3.14 9.19 9.82
CA ASP A 76 3.87 10.45 9.90
C ASP A 76 3.31 11.27 11.07
N THR A 77 4.04 11.26 12.19
CA THR A 77 3.64 11.93 13.44
C THR A 77 3.97 13.42 13.44
N ALA A 78 4.03 14.09 12.28
CA ALA A 78 4.03 15.55 12.26
C ALA A 78 2.84 16.05 13.11
N LYS A 79 3.17 16.57 14.30
CA LYS A 79 2.22 16.91 15.36
C LYS A 79 0.99 17.58 14.76
N LEU A 80 -0.18 17.01 15.05
CA LEU A 80 -1.44 17.75 14.92
C LEU A 80 -1.22 19.09 15.67
N PRO A 81 -1.44 20.24 15.02
CA PRO A 81 -1.42 21.52 15.73
C PRO A 81 -2.43 21.52 16.87
#